data_AF-A0A7W7RM77-F1
#
_entry.id   AF-A0A7W7RM77-F1
#
_cell.length_a   1.000
_cell.length_b   1.000
_cell.length_c   1.000
_cell.angle_alpha   90.00
_cell.angle_beta   90.00
_cell.angle_gamma   90.00
#
_symmetry.space_group_name_H-M   'P 1'
#
loop_
_entity.id
_entity.type
_entity.pdbx_description
1 polymer ?
#
loop_
_entity_poly.entity_id
_entity_poly.type
_entity_poly.pdbx_seq_one_letter_code
_entity_poly.pdbx_strand_id
1 'polypeptide(L)'
;MSITWDEHGVPTITAVDDLEACYGFGFCQAVAHATTILELYGIARGSAAALWGDAFVESDIQHARFGLTEHIDIWWAAQEDSTRSRLQAFCDGFNAACIEDPARGGERREALPAGPAMPSPMCSPSSSASRDSGTRNLPSRRPGARTAGWRVQCLGRPC
;
A
#
# COMPACT_ATOMS: atom_id res chain seq x y z
N MET A 1 6.19 -13.42 -19.89
CA MET A 1 6.81 -14.02 -18.69
C MET A 1 6.46 -15.50 -18.55
N SER A 2 7.40 -16.33 -18.10
CA SER A 2 7.13 -17.70 -17.62
C SER A 2 7.90 -17.98 -16.32
N ILE A 3 7.28 -18.73 -15.41
CA ILE A 3 7.86 -19.13 -14.12
C ILE A 3 7.87 -20.65 -14.03
N THR A 4 9.02 -21.24 -13.73
CA THR A 4 9.15 -22.68 -13.43
C THR A 4 9.75 -22.86 -12.05
N TRP A 5 9.31 -23.87 -11.32
CA TRP A 5 9.81 -24.20 -9.98
C TRP A 5 10.56 -25.52 -10.03
N ASP A 6 11.70 -25.59 -9.35
CA ASP A 6 12.41 -26.85 -9.16
C ASP A 6 11.86 -27.66 -7.97
N GLU A 7 12.48 -28.81 -7.70
CA GLU A 7 12.10 -29.71 -6.61
C GLU A 7 12.34 -29.14 -5.20
N HIS A 8 13.14 -28.07 -5.10
CA HIS A 8 13.43 -27.38 -3.84
C HIS A 8 12.57 -26.13 -3.64
N GLY A 9 11.64 -25.85 -4.56
CA GLY A 9 10.81 -24.65 -4.52
C GLY A 9 11.58 -23.38 -4.88
N VAL A 10 12.63 -23.48 -5.69
CA VAL A 10 13.34 -22.32 -6.23
C VAL A 10 12.72 -21.93 -7.58
N PRO A 11 12.25 -20.67 -7.74
CA PRO A 11 11.66 -20.20 -8.98
C PRO A 11 12.75 -19.76 -9.97
N THR A 12 12.61 -20.17 -11.22
CA THR A 12 13.30 -19.57 -12.37
C THR A 12 12.32 -18.71 -13.15
N ILE A 13 12.64 -17.42 -13.31
CA ILE A 13 11.79 -16.44 -13.99
C ILE A 13 12.43 -16.12 -15.34
N THR A 14 11.67 -16.30 -16.42
CA THR A 14 12.05 -15.87 -17.77
C THR A 14 11.12 -14.74 -18.21
N ALA A 15 11.70 -13.60 -18.58
CA ALA A 15 10.98 -12.38 -18.89
C ALA A 15 11.59 -11.65 -20.10
N VAL A 16 10.80 -10.79 -20.75
CA VAL A 16 11.23 -10.02 -21.93
C VAL A 16 12.01 -8.76 -21.58
N ASP A 17 11.83 -8.24 -20.37
CA ASP A 17 12.52 -7.07 -19.84
C ASP A 17 12.61 -7.11 -18.30
N ASP A 18 13.35 -6.14 -17.73
CA ASP A 18 13.59 -6.05 -16.30
C ASP A 18 12.31 -5.80 -15.49
N LEU A 19 11.31 -5.09 -16.03
CA LEU A 19 10.07 -4.78 -15.30
C LEU A 19 9.23 -6.04 -15.17
N GLU A 20 9.09 -6.80 -16.26
CA GLU A 20 8.43 -8.10 -16.25
C GLU A 20 9.18 -9.09 -15.34
N ALA A 21 10.52 -9.05 -15.30
CA ALA A 21 11.30 -9.84 -14.36
C ALA A 21 11.06 -9.45 -12.89
N CYS A 22 11.03 -8.15 -12.57
CA CYS A 22 10.72 -7.65 -11.22
C CYS A 22 9.30 -8.05 -10.78
N TYR A 23 8.33 -7.97 -11.70
CA TYR A 23 6.97 -8.46 -11.45
C TYR A 23 6.95 -9.95 -11.11
N GLY A 24 7.60 -10.78 -11.93
CA GLY A 24 7.71 -12.22 -11.67
C GLY A 24 8.40 -12.52 -10.34
N PHE A 25 9.40 -11.72 -9.97
CA PHE A 25 10.11 -11.86 -8.71
C PHE A 25 9.20 -11.56 -7.52
N GLY A 26 8.45 -10.47 -7.55
CA GLY A 26 7.46 -10.15 -6.53
C GLY A 26 6.37 -11.22 -6.37
N PHE A 27 5.87 -11.73 -7.51
CA PHE A 27 4.90 -12.82 -7.53
C PHE A 27 5.44 -14.07 -6.83
N CYS A 28 6.66 -14.50 -7.17
CA CYS A 28 7.27 -15.67 -6.55
C CYS A 28 7.55 -15.48 -5.05
N GLN A 29 7.96 -14.28 -4.64
CA GLN A 29 8.17 -13.96 -3.22
C GLN A 29 6.87 -14.05 -2.43
N ALA A 30 5.74 -13.60 -2.97
CA ALA A 30 4.45 -13.77 -2.33
C ALA A 30 4.04 -15.24 -2.21
N VAL A 31 4.26 -16.04 -3.27
CA VAL A 31 3.96 -17.48 -3.24
C VAL A 31 4.72 -18.20 -2.12
N ALA A 32 6.00 -17.86 -1.91
CA ALA A 32 6.84 -18.53 -0.93
C ALA A 32 6.74 -17.94 0.49
N HIS A 33 6.61 -16.61 0.62
CA HIS A 33 6.92 -15.89 1.85
C HIS A 33 5.97 -14.72 2.16
N ALA A 34 4.76 -14.67 1.57
CA ALA A 34 3.87 -13.52 1.71
C ALA A 34 3.60 -13.11 3.16
N THR A 35 3.26 -14.05 4.05
CA THR A 35 2.95 -13.73 5.46
C THR A 35 4.14 -13.05 6.16
N THR A 36 5.36 -13.58 6.00
CA THR A 36 6.58 -13.00 6.59
C THR A 36 6.89 -11.62 6.01
N ILE A 37 6.78 -11.47 4.69
CA ILE A 37 7.04 -10.19 4.02
C ILE A 37 6.02 -9.14 4.48
N LEU A 38 4.75 -9.51 4.64
CA LEU A 38 3.70 -8.61 5.13
C LEU A 38 3.93 -8.17 6.59
N GLU A 39 4.41 -9.08 7.44
CA GLU A 39 4.85 -8.71 8.80
C GLU A 39 5.94 -7.63 8.77
N LEU A 40 6.98 -7.86 7.95
CA LEU A 40 8.06 -6.90 7.75
C LEU A 40 7.56 -5.56 7.20
N TYR A 41 6.57 -5.56 6.30
CA TYR A 41 5.93 -4.33 5.84
C TYR A 41 5.23 -3.60 6.97
N GLY A 42 4.45 -4.28 7.82
CA GLY A 42 3.78 -3.64 8.96
C GLY A 42 4.77 -3.01 9.94
N ILE A 43 5.87 -3.72 10.23
CA ILE A 43 6.96 -3.23 11.09
C ILE A 43 7.64 -2.01 10.46
N ALA A 44 8.07 -2.11 9.19
CA ALA A 44 8.78 -1.04 8.50
C ALA A 44 7.95 0.25 8.34
N ARG A 45 6.62 0.11 8.36
CA ARG A 45 5.67 1.24 8.32
C ARG A 45 5.45 1.90 9.68
N GLY A 46 6.00 1.34 10.77
CA GLY A 46 5.78 1.82 12.13
C GLY A 46 4.31 1.78 12.56
N SER A 47 3.56 0.78 12.10
CA SER A 47 2.13 0.61 12.39
C SER A 47 1.75 -0.81 12.80
N ALA A 48 2.74 -1.64 13.13
CA ALA A 48 2.52 -3.04 13.45
C ALA A 48 1.71 -3.21 14.74
N ALA A 49 1.84 -2.30 15.71
CA ALA A 49 1.06 -2.36 16.94
C ALA A 49 -0.44 -2.11 16.70
N ALA A 50 -0.76 -1.22 15.75
CA ALA A 50 -2.14 -0.96 15.36
C ALA A 50 -2.79 -2.15 14.64
N LEU A 51 -1.99 -2.96 13.93
CA LEU A 51 -2.46 -4.14 13.20
C LEU A 51 -2.55 -5.38 14.09
N TRP A 52 -1.54 -5.60 14.96
CA TRP A 52 -1.31 -6.90 15.59
C TRP A 52 -1.07 -6.84 17.12
N GLY A 53 -1.19 -5.65 17.72
CA GLY A 53 -1.22 -5.45 19.17
C GLY A 53 0.12 -5.12 19.82
N ASP A 54 0.10 -5.12 21.15
CA ASP A 54 1.07 -4.41 21.99
C ASP A 54 2.52 -4.91 21.87
N ALA A 55 2.73 -6.12 21.36
CA ALA A 55 4.06 -6.69 21.14
C ALA A 55 4.95 -5.83 20.22
N PHE A 56 4.34 -5.00 19.37
CA PHE A 56 5.06 -4.15 18.41
C PHE A 56 5.22 -2.69 18.86
N VAL A 57 4.68 -2.29 20.02
CA VAL A 57 4.66 -0.89 20.46
C VAL A 57 6.05 -0.27 20.57
N GLU A 58 7.03 -1.01 21.11
CA GLU A 58 8.40 -0.49 21.21
C GLU A 58 9.02 -0.28 19.81
N SER A 59 8.71 -1.15 18.85
CA SER A 59 9.17 -1.00 17.46
C SER A 59 8.56 0.23 16.80
N ASP A 60 7.24 0.44 16.96
CA ASP A 60 6.55 1.59 16.39
C ASP A 60 7.04 2.91 17.03
N ILE A 61 7.30 2.92 18.35
CA ILE A 61 7.92 4.06 19.04
C ILE A 61 9.30 4.38 18.47
N GLN A 62 10.12 3.37 18.18
CA GLN A 62 11.44 3.58 17.59
C GLN A 62 11.35 4.14 16.16
N HIS A 63 10.44 3.61 15.34
CA HIS A 63 10.18 4.14 14.00
C HIS A 63 9.78 5.63 14.04
N ALA A 64 8.87 5.99 14.96
CA ALA A 64 8.45 7.38 15.16
C ALA A 64 9.59 8.28 15.68
N ARG A 65 10.42 7.80 16.62
CA ARG A 65 11.58 8.55 17.13
C ARG A 65 12.63 8.83 16.06
N PHE A 66 12.81 7.91 15.13
CA PHE A 66 13.74 8.07 14.01
C PHE A 66 13.13 8.84 12.83
N GLY A 67 11.84 9.17 12.87
CA GLY A 67 11.16 9.91 11.81
C GLY A 67 11.08 9.13 10.49
N LEU A 68 11.11 7.80 10.53
CA LEU A 68 11.21 6.97 9.31
C LEU A 68 9.98 7.12 8.42
N THR A 69 8.81 7.28 9.02
CA THR A 69 7.55 7.49 8.31
C THR A 69 7.54 8.81 7.56
N GLU A 70 8.08 9.87 8.15
CA GLU A 70 8.19 11.20 7.54
C GLU A 70 9.21 11.23 6.40
N HIS A 71 10.22 10.36 6.45
CA HIS A 71 11.27 10.28 5.44
C HIS A 71 10.92 9.43 4.21
N ILE A 72 9.89 8.58 4.27
CA ILE A 72 9.54 7.65 3.18
C ILE A 72 9.25 8.39 1.87
N ASP A 73 8.49 9.49 1.93
CA ASP A 73 8.11 10.27 0.74
C ASP A 73 9.32 10.99 0.14
N ILE A 74 10.25 11.45 1.00
CA ILE A 74 11.49 12.10 0.58
C ILE A 74 12.39 11.08 -0.13
N TRP A 75 12.57 9.90 0.46
CA TRP A 75 13.40 8.84 -0.14
C TRP A 75 12.81 8.30 -1.41
N TRP A 76 11.48 8.17 -1.49
CA TRP A 76 10.79 7.79 -2.71
C TRP A 76 10.95 8.83 -3.81
N ALA A 77 10.77 10.12 -3.49
CA ALA A 77 10.96 11.22 -4.44
C ALA A 77 12.42 11.33 -4.93
N ALA A 78 13.39 10.89 -4.12
CA ALA A 78 14.81 10.88 -4.48
C ALA A 78 15.23 9.69 -5.36
N GLN A 79 14.34 8.70 -5.61
CA GLN A 79 14.67 7.57 -6.47
C GLN A 79 14.61 7.93 -7.95
N GLU A 80 15.50 7.34 -8.74
CA GLU A 80 15.41 7.37 -10.21
C GLU A 80 14.11 6.72 -10.72
N ASP A 81 13.57 7.23 -11.83
CA ASP A 81 12.33 6.73 -12.44
C ASP A 81 12.40 5.23 -12.77
N SER A 82 13.56 4.76 -13.22
CA SER A 82 13.84 3.35 -13.51
C SER A 82 13.73 2.49 -12.25
N THR A 83 14.32 2.93 -11.14
CA THR A 83 14.26 2.27 -9.84
C THR A 83 12.84 2.24 -9.29
N ARG A 84 12.12 3.36 -9.35
CA ARG A 84 10.70 3.42 -8.94
C ARG A 84 9.84 2.45 -9.73
N SER A 85 10.07 2.37 -11.04
CA SER A 85 9.33 1.46 -11.93
C SER A 85 9.59 -0.01 -11.58
N ARG A 86 10.84 -0.39 -11.31
CA ARG A 86 11.20 -1.76 -10.90
C ARG A 86 10.61 -2.14 -9.54
N LEU A 87 10.67 -1.24 -8.56
CA LEU A 87 10.09 -1.43 -7.22
C LEU A 87 8.56 -1.55 -7.29
N GLN A 88 7.91 -0.71 -8.12
CA GLN A 88 6.47 -0.80 -8.34
C GLN A 88 6.10 -2.13 -8.99
N ALA A 89 6.81 -2.55 -10.03
CA ALA A 89 6.57 -3.83 -10.70
C ALA A 89 6.68 -5.01 -9.73
N PHE A 90 7.68 -5.00 -8.85
CA PHE A 90 7.79 -6.00 -7.77
C PHE A 90 6.56 -6.00 -6.85
N CYS A 91 6.13 -4.83 -6.37
CA CYS A 91 4.96 -4.72 -5.51
C CYS A 91 3.68 -5.19 -6.22
N ASP A 92 3.54 -4.86 -7.50
CA ASP A 92 2.40 -5.29 -8.33
C ASP A 92 2.34 -6.81 -8.48
N GLY A 93 3.50 -7.46 -8.70
CA GLY A 93 3.59 -8.92 -8.75
C GLY A 93 3.25 -9.58 -7.41
N PHE A 94 3.78 -9.04 -6.32
CA PHE A 94 3.49 -9.53 -4.97
C PHE A 94 1.98 -9.41 -4.64
N ASN A 95 1.39 -8.26 -4.94
CA ASN A 95 -0.03 -8.01 -4.72
C ASN A 95 -0.90 -8.90 -5.60
N ALA A 96 -0.53 -9.12 -6.86
CA ALA A 96 -1.25 -10.00 -7.77
C ALA A 96 -1.32 -11.44 -7.24
N ALA A 97 -0.20 -11.98 -6.74
CA ALA A 97 -0.17 -13.30 -6.12
C ALA A 97 -1.06 -13.37 -4.87
N CYS A 98 -1.07 -12.33 -4.03
CA CYS A 98 -1.95 -12.26 -2.85
C CYS A 98 -3.43 -12.07 -3.19
N ILE A 99 -3.75 -11.48 -4.35
CA ILE A 99 -5.13 -11.36 -4.86
C ILE A 99 -5.60 -12.71 -5.40
N GLU A 100 -4.74 -13.41 -6.13
CA GLU A 100 -5.02 -14.73 -6.72
C GLU A 100 -5.32 -15.77 -5.63
N ASP A 101 -4.50 -15.80 -4.59
CA ASP A 101 -4.72 -16.64 -3.41
C ASP A 101 -4.61 -15.80 -2.14
N PRO A 102 -5.75 -15.36 -1.59
CA PRO A 102 -5.76 -14.56 -0.39
C PRO A 102 -5.28 -15.27 0.87
N ALA A 103 -5.14 -16.61 0.86
CA ALA A 103 -4.59 -17.36 1.97
C ALA A 103 -3.07 -17.13 2.14
N ARG A 104 -2.37 -16.73 1.08
CA ARG A 104 -0.91 -16.46 1.12
C ARG A 104 -0.52 -15.38 2.13
N GLY A 105 -1.38 -14.37 2.30
CA GLY A 105 -1.17 -13.31 3.29
C GLY A 105 -1.31 -13.77 4.74
N GLY A 106 -1.93 -14.93 4.98
CA GLY A 106 -2.09 -15.53 6.29
C GLY A 106 -2.65 -14.57 7.34
N GLU A 107 -2.08 -14.65 8.55
CA GLU A 107 -2.42 -13.79 9.70
C GLU A 107 -1.89 -12.35 9.58
N ARG A 108 -1.23 -12.01 8.48
CA ARG A 108 -0.61 -10.69 8.24
C ARG A 108 -1.21 -9.96 7.05
N ARG A 109 -2.32 -10.47 6.52
CA ARG A 109 -2.97 -9.98 5.30
C ARG A 109 -3.39 -8.50 5.40
N GLU A 110 -3.66 -7.99 6.60
CA GLU A 110 -4.06 -6.60 6.84
C GLU A 110 -2.98 -5.58 6.44
N ALA A 111 -1.72 -6.01 6.29
CA ALA A 111 -0.65 -5.16 5.79
C ALA A 111 -0.68 -4.99 4.25
N LEU A 112 -1.59 -5.63 3.52
CA LEU A 112 -1.78 -5.37 2.09
C LEU A 112 -2.44 -4.00 1.82
N PRO A 113 -2.19 -3.39 0.66
CA PRO A 113 -1.25 -3.84 -0.39
C PRO A 113 0.21 -3.60 0.01
N ALA A 114 1.12 -4.41 -0.53
CA ALA A 114 2.54 -4.08 -0.56
C ALA A 114 2.74 -2.89 -1.50
N GLY A 115 3.52 -1.90 -1.07
CA GLY A 115 3.73 -0.69 -1.84
C GLY A 115 4.90 0.13 -1.31
N PRO A 116 5.63 0.85 -2.18
CA PRO A 116 6.83 1.60 -1.80
C PRO A 116 6.51 2.86 -0.99
N ALA A 117 5.34 3.44 -1.20
CA ALA A 117 4.80 4.52 -0.38
C ALA A 117 3.59 3.99 0.38
N MET A 118 3.42 4.44 1.61
CA MET A 118 2.16 4.26 2.31
C MET A 118 1.07 4.95 1.49
N PRO A 119 -0.07 4.30 1.19
CA PRO A 119 -1.26 5.11 0.93
C PRO A 119 -1.41 5.99 2.17
N SER A 120 -1.43 7.31 1.99
CA SER A 120 -1.62 8.24 3.11
C SER A 120 -2.72 7.68 4.00
N PRO A 121 -2.57 7.68 5.33
CA PRO A 121 -3.64 7.20 6.19
C PRO A 121 -4.90 7.89 5.70
N MET A 122 -5.88 7.12 5.24
CA MET A 122 -7.18 7.70 4.94
C MET A 122 -7.59 8.31 6.25
N CYS A 123 -7.39 9.62 6.36
CA CYS A 123 -7.97 10.44 7.39
C CYS A 123 -9.45 10.32 7.09
N SER A 124 -10.06 9.26 7.61
CA SER A 124 -11.49 9.18 7.74
C SER A 124 -11.83 10.45 8.50
N PRO A 125 -12.57 11.39 7.92
CA PRO A 125 -13.01 12.53 8.69
C PRO A 125 -13.82 11.93 9.82
N SER A 126 -13.24 11.94 11.02
CA SER A 126 -13.97 11.54 12.21
C SER A 126 -15.25 12.37 12.19
N SER A 127 -16.38 11.67 12.11
CA SER A 127 -17.69 12.26 12.10
C SER A 127 -17.78 13.23 13.28
N SER A 128 -18.00 14.50 12.95
CA SER A 128 -18.22 15.61 13.87
C SER A 128 -19.06 15.20 15.08
N ALA A 129 -18.45 15.17 16.27
CA ALA A 129 -19.19 15.36 17.51
C ALA A 129 -19.29 16.87 17.75
N SER A 130 -20.31 17.48 17.14
CA SER A 130 -20.71 18.85 17.41
C SER A 130 -21.10 18.99 18.88
N ARG A 131 -20.28 19.70 19.67
CA ARG A 131 -20.80 20.37 20.87
C ARG A 131 -21.38 21.70 20.43
N ASP A 132 -22.70 21.72 20.48
CA ASP A 132 -23.56 22.87 20.29
C ASP A 132 -23.33 23.91 21.39
N SER A 133 -23.04 25.17 21.00
CA SER A 133 -23.41 26.35 21.76
C SER A 133 -23.20 27.61 20.91
N GLY A 134 -24.29 28.24 20.45
CA GLY A 134 -24.27 29.65 20.07
C GLY A 134 -25.03 30.02 18.80
N THR A 135 -26.35 30.08 18.91
CA THR A 135 -27.32 30.81 18.07
C THR A 135 -26.76 31.93 17.18
N ARG A 136 -26.94 31.83 15.84
CA ARG A 136 -27.32 32.99 15.00
C ARG A 136 -27.84 32.60 13.60
N ASN A 137 -29.13 32.89 13.38
CA ASN A 137 -29.85 33.23 12.14
C ASN A 137 -29.46 32.61 10.79
N LEU A 138 -30.38 31.82 10.22
CA LEU A 138 -30.55 31.63 8.77
C LEU A 138 -31.20 32.88 8.13
N PRO A 139 -30.99 33.11 6.82
CA PRO A 139 -32.12 32.91 5.91
C PRO A 139 -31.81 32.27 4.54
N SER A 140 -32.65 31.28 4.21
CA SER A 140 -33.41 31.07 2.97
C SER A 140 -32.77 30.84 1.58
N ARG A 141 -33.22 29.72 0.97
CA ARG A 141 -33.41 29.39 -0.49
C ARG A 141 -32.14 29.01 -1.27
N ARG A 142 -32.05 27.95 -2.11
CA ARG A 142 -33.02 27.05 -2.80
C ARG A 142 -32.25 25.79 -3.35
N PRO A 143 -32.87 24.85 -4.10
CA PRO A 143 -32.69 23.40 -3.93
C PRO A 143 -31.73 22.73 -4.93
N GLY A 144 -31.31 21.50 -4.60
CA GLY A 144 -30.94 20.47 -5.58
C GLY A 144 -29.46 20.14 -5.70
N ALA A 145 -28.86 19.55 -4.67
CA ALA A 145 -27.58 18.84 -4.79
C ALA A 145 -27.84 17.33 -4.79
N ARG A 146 -27.85 16.73 -5.99
CA ARG A 146 -27.70 15.29 -6.16
C ARG A 146 -26.20 14.98 -6.14
N THR A 147 -25.74 14.28 -5.12
CA THR A 147 -24.44 13.61 -5.12
C THR A 147 -24.50 12.43 -6.10
N ALA A 148 -23.64 12.44 -7.12
CA ALA A 148 -23.47 11.30 -8.00
C ALA A 148 -22.04 11.25 -8.54
N GLY A 149 -21.35 10.16 -8.21
CA GLY A 149 -20.50 9.41 -9.12
C GLY A 149 -19.18 10.06 -9.54
N TRP A 150 -18.08 9.49 -9.04
CA TRP A 150 -16.77 9.58 -9.67
C TRP A 150 -16.89 9.21 -11.16
N ARG A 151 -16.48 10.13 -12.04
CA ARG A 151 -16.32 9.85 -13.47
C ARG A 151 -14.85 10.04 -13.80
N VAL A 152 -14.14 8.92 -13.95
CA VAL A 152 -12.80 8.88 -14.53
C VAL A 152 -12.94 9.11 -16.03
N GLN A 153 -12.20 10.08 -16.56
CA GLN A 153 -12.08 10.28 -17.99
C GLN A 153 -10.60 10.52 -18.33
N CYS A 154 -9.91 9.45 -18.70
CA CYS A 154 -8.59 9.52 -19.31
C CYS A 154 -8.77 9.80 -20.80
N LEU A 155 -8.36 10.97 -21.28
CA LEU A 155 -8.17 11.23 -22.71
C LEU A 155 -7.00 12.22 -22.91
N GLY A 156 -5.89 11.71 -23.46
CA GLY A 156 -4.95 12.47 -24.27
C GLY A 156 -3.71 13.06 -23.57
N ARG A 157 -2.55 12.45 -23.83
CA ARG A 157 -1.26 13.17 -24.00
C ARG A 157 -1.33 13.99 -25.32
N PRO A 158 -0.44 14.95 -25.66
CA PRO A 158 0.84 15.40 -25.05
C PRO A 158 0.79 16.92 -24.70
N CYS A 159 1.76 17.63 -24.11
CA CYS A 159 3.22 17.56 -24.06
C CYS A 159 3.70 17.92 -22.65
#